data_AF-A0A2B4SG01-F1
#
_entry.id   AF-A0A2B4SG01-F1
#
_cell.length_a   1.000
_cell.length_b   1.000
_cell.length_c   1.000
_cell.angle_alpha   90.00
_cell.angle_beta   90.00
_cell.angle_gamma   90.00
#
_symmetry.space_group_name_H-M   'P 1'
#
loop_
_entity.id
_entity.type
_entity.pdbx_description
1 polymer ?
#
loop_
_entity_poly.entity_id
_entity_poly.type
_entity_poly.pdbx_seq_one_letter_code
_entity_poly.pdbx_strand_id
1 'polypeptide(L)'
;MRFTSEVKQYLDHGERTGTKADPGKVAADMRTARNPDGSRMFERKDWLIKTQVQGFFSRLAAARRKQGSREIELEEVYSEEEEQERREMLENVAGQLGLKHPICYDSYCLCDLSRDKKLETLSVVMLKDMLKFFEIPYGSRDRKKDLELPREEELTEMKHYTDGSVILVVVEWEFV
;
A
#
# COMPACT_ATOMS: atom_id res chain seq x y z
N MET A 1 -6.66 6.27 -5.67
CA MET A 1 -7.31 7.24 -6.60
C MET A 1 -6.26 8.27 -6.96
N ARG A 2 -5.76 8.26 -8.20
CA ARG A 2 -4.66 9.15 -8.56
C ARG A 2 -5.14 10.61 -8.59
N PHE A 3 -4.46 11.51 -7.87
CA PHE A 3 -4.77 12.94 -7.96
C PHE A 3 -4.58 13.40 -9.40
N THR A 4 -5.63 13.97 -9.99
CA THR A 4 -5.54 14.54 -11.33
C THR A 4 -4.68 15.80 -11.30
N SER A 5 -4.19 16.22 -12.47
CA SER A 5 -3.39 17.44 -12.61
C SER A 5 -4.12 18.67 -12.05
N GLU A 6 -5.43 18.74 -12.21
CA GLU A 6 -6.28 19.82 -11.69
C GLU A 6 -6.33 19.81 -10.16
N VAL A 7 -6.45 18.62 -9.54
CA VAL A 7 -6.44 18.48 -8.08
C VAL A 7 -5.08 18.85 -7.51
N LYS A 8 -3.98 18.38 -8.14
CA LYS A 8 -2.61 18.77 -7.76
C LYS A 8 -2.44 20.29 -7.82
N GLN A 9 -2.81 20.91 -8.93
CA GLN A 9 -2.70 22.36 -9.10
C GLN A 9 -3.52 23.14 -8.07
N TYR A 10 -4.70 22.64 -7.70
CA TYR A 10 -5.56 23.25 -6.70
C TYR A 10 -4.97 23.15 -5.28
N LEU A 11 -4.42 22.00 -4.91
CA LEU A 11 -3.73 21.81 -3.64
C LEU A 11 -2.48 22.68 -3.54
N ASP A 12 -1.70 22.81 -4.62
CA ASP A 12 -0.53 23.69 -4.70
C ASP A 12 -0.92 25.17 -4.53
N HIS A 13 -2.02 25.61 -5.17
CA HIS A 13 -2.53 26.96 -4.97
C HIS A 13 -3.03 27.19 -3.54
N GLY A 14 -3.73 26.21 -2.97
CA GLY A 14 -4.12 26.24 -1.55
C GLY A 14 -2.91 26.34 -0.63
N GLU A 15 -1.80 25.70 -1.00
CA GLU A 15 -0.54 25.79 -0.27
C GLU A 15 0.05 27.19 -0.30
N ARG A 16 0.16 27.79 -1.48
CA ARG A 16 0.77 29.12 -1.70
C ARG A 16 -0.07 30.26 -1.13
N THR A 17 -1.40 30.13 -1.17
CA THR A 17 -2.34 31.15 -0.70
C THR A 17 -2.59 31.10 0.81
N GLY A 18 -2.11 30.06 1.51
CA GLY A 18 -2.30 29.93 2.96
C GLY A 18 -3.71 29.50 3.37
N THR A 19 -4.55 29.06 2.43
CA THR A 19 -5.91 28.55 2.66
C THR A 19 -5.93 27.16 3.35
N LYS A 20 -4.86 26.82 4.09
CA LYS A 20 -4.56 25.54 4.74
C LYS A 20 -5.38 25.27 6.02
N ALA A 21 -6.15 26.25 6.48
CA ALA A 21 -6.58 26.29 7.88
C ALA A 21 -7.59 25.20 8.28
N ASP A 22 -8.31 24.59 7.32
CA ASP A 22 -9.23 23.50 7.62
C ASP A 22 -9.33 22.51 6.44
N PRO A 23 -8.85 21.26 6.57
CA PRO A 23 -9.03 20.21 5.57
C PRO A 23 -10.49 19.97 5.20
N GLY A 24 -11.43 20.18 6.14
CA GLY A 24 -12.86 20.08 5.89
C GLY A 24 -13.36 21.19 4.98
N LYS A 25 -12.83 22.41 5.11
CA LYS A 25 -13.13 23.54 4.24
C LYS A 25 -12.61 23.31 2.83
N VAL A 26 -11.35 22.87 2.67
CA VAL A 26 -10.79 22.56 1.35
C VAL A 26 -11.63 21.49 0.64
N ALA A 27 -11.99 20.42 1.34
CA ALA A 27 -12.86 19.38 0.79
C ALA A 27 -14.28 19.90 0.43
N ALA A 28 -14.81 20.87 1.18
CA ALA A 28 -16.09 21.50 0.86
C ALA A 28 -15.97 22.44 -0.35
N ASP A 29 -14.92 23.26 -0.40
CA ASP A 29 -14.65 24.23 -1.45
C ASP A 29 -14.47 23.53 -2.80
N MET A 30 -13.79 22.37 -2.85
CA MET A 30 -13.69 21.54 -4.06
C MET A 30 -15.06 21.19 -4.67
N ARG A 31 -16.11 20.98 -3.86
CA ARG A 31 -17.45 20.63 -4.37
C ARG A 31 -18.16 21.81 -5.04
N THR A 32 -17.74 23.02 -4.70
CA THR A 32 -18.34 24.28 -5.18
C THR A 32 -17.42 25.08 -6.09
N ALA A 33 -16.15 24.68 -6.24
CA ALA A 33 -15.17 25.33 -7.06
C ALA A 33 -15.61 25.37 -8.53
N ARG A 34 -15.42 26.53 -9.16
CA ARG A 34 -15.81 26.78 -10.54
C ARG A 34 -14.67 27.40 -11.32
N ASN A 35 -14.59 27.03 -12.59
CA ASN A 35 -13.71 27.67 -13.56
C ASN A 35 -14.21 29.09 -13.89
N PRO A 36 -13.38 29.95 -14.51
CA PRO A 36 -13.79 31.29 -14.91
C PRO A 36 -15.01 31.36 -15.84
N ASP A 37 -15.26 30.29 -16.60
CA ASP A 37 -16.43 30.14 -17.47
C ASP A 37 -17.72 29.72 -16.71
N GLY A 38 -17.63 29.53 -15.40
CA GLY A 38 -18.73 29.12 -14.53
C GLY A 38 -18.98 27.60 -14.50
N SER A 39 -18.24 26.80 -15.27
CA SER A 39 -18.29 25.33 -15.21
C SER A 39 -17.73 24.81 -13.88
N ARG A 40 -18.07 23.57 -13.50
CA ARG A 40 -17.51 22.96 -12.28
C ARG A 40 -16.04 22.65 -12.50
N MET A 41 -15.20 23.00 -11.53
CA MET A 41 -13.76 22.76 -11.61
C MET A 41 -13.40 21.27 -11.44
N PHE A 42 -14.17 20.53 -10.65
CA PHE A 42 -13.92 19.10 -10.37
C PHE A 42 -15.17 18.26 -10.59
N GLU A 43 -15.01 17.05 -11.14
CA GLU A 43 -16.05 16.04 -11.16
C GLU A 43 -16.20 15.41 -9.77
N ARG A 44 -17.36 14.77 -9.51
CA ARG A 44 -17.60 14.10 -8.23
C ARG A 44 -16.55 13.04 -7.91
N LYS A 45 -16.03 12.36 -8.93
CA LYS A 45 -15.00 11.34 -8.80
C LYS A 45 -13.65 11.92 -8.34
N ASP A 46 -13.40 13.22 -8.52
CA ASP A 46 -12.15 13.91 -8.20
C ASP A 46 -12.22 14.65 -6.85
N TRP A 47 -13.37 14.57 -6.17
CA TRP A 47 -13.56 15.23 -4.88
C TRP A 47 -12.79 14.51 -3.78
N LEU A 48 -11.92 15.25 -3.11
CA LEU A 48 -11.24 14.74 -1.92
C LEU A 48 -12.15 14.84 -0.68
N ILE A 49 -12.00 13.88 0.23
CA ILE A 49 -12.59 13.94 1.55
C ILE A 49 -11.63 14.58 2.56
N LYS A 50 -12.18 15.02 3.70
CA LYS A 50 -11.42 15.71 4.76
C LYS A 50 -10.13 14.97 5.16
N THR A 51 -10.19 13.64 5.28
CA THR A 51 -9.04 12.80 5.67
C THR A 51 -7.95 12.77 4.62
N GLN A 52 -8.29 12.67 3.33
CA GLN A 52 -7.32 12.73 2.23
C GLN A 52 -6.60 14.09 2.22
N VAL A 53 -7.35 15.18 2.34
CA VAL A 53 -6.76 16.53 2.38
C VAL A 53 -5.87 16.71 3.63
N GLN A 54 -6.32 16.22 4.78
CA GLN A 54 -5.55 16.29 6.01
C GLN A 54 -4.25 15.47 5.93
N GLY A 55 -4.31 14.28 5.36
CA GLY A 55 -3.16 13.39 5.15
C GLY A 55 -2.11 14.05 4.26
N PHE A 56 -2.55 14.57 3.11
CA PHE A 56 -1.69 15.29 2.16
C PHE A 56 -0.93 16.44 2.82
N PHE A 57 -1.63 17.36 3.50
CA PHE A 57 -0.95 18.50 4.11
C PHE A 57 -0.07 18.10 5.31
N SER A 58 -0.42 17.01 6.01
CA SER A 58 0.42 16.48 7.09
C SER A 58 1.74 15.91 6.56
N ARG A 59 1.70 15.17 5.45
CA ARG A 59 2.89 14.64 4.78
C ARG A 59 3.71 15.74 4.13
N LEU A 60 3.07 16.68 3.44
CA LEU A 60 3.75 17.86 2.91
C LEU A 60 4.50 18.65 4.00
N ALA A 61 3.89 18.82 5.18
CA ALA A 61 4.54 19.45 6.32
C ALA A 61 5.67 18.58 6.93
N ALA A 62 5.56 17.26 6.89
CA ALA A 62 6.63 16.35 7.31
C ALA A 62 7.82 16.39 6.33
N ALA A 63 7.56 16.36 5.02
CA ALA A 63 8.57 16.52 3.98
C ALA A 63 9.35 17.83 4.14
N ARG A 64 8.64 18.96 4.37
CA ARG A 64 9.26 20.26 4.72
C ARG A 64 10.23 20.17 5.89
N ARG A 65 9.82 19.51 6.98
CA ARG A 65 10.67 19.36 8.16
C ARG A 65 11.92 18.52 7.88
N LYS A 66 11.81 17.52 7.00
CA LYS A 66 12.92 16.63 6.61
C LYS A 66 13.92 17.33 5.66
N GLN A 67 13.44 18.16 4.73
CA GLN A 67 14.26 18.83 3.70
C GLN A 67 14.79 20.22 4.08
N GLY A 68 14.25 20.86 5.13
CA GLY A 68 14.70 22.18 5.59
C GLY A 68 14.29 23.31 4.63
N SER A 69 15.26 24.15 4.23
CA SER A 69 15.03 25.31 3.34
C SER A 69 15.06 24.96 1.84
N ARG A 70 15.24 23.69 1.49
CA ARG A 70 15.27 23.23 0.10
C ARG A 70 13.85 23.17 -0.45
N GLU A 71 13.70 23.42 -1.75
CA GLU A 71 12.41 23.27 -2.43
C GLU A 71 11.92 21.82 -2.29
N ILE A 72 10.65 21.65 -1.94
CA ILE A 72 10.06 20.32 -1.78
C ILE A 72 9.76 19.77 -3.15
N GLU A 73 10.15 18.53 -3.36
CA GLU A 73 9.71 17.77 -4.52
C GLU A 73 8.27 17.30 -4.27
N LEU A 74 7.29 18.13 -4.66
CA LEU A 74 5.87 17.83 -4.51
C LEU A 74 5.49 16.48 -5.14
N GLU A 75 6.20 16.05 -6.18
CA GLU A 75 5.96 14.75 -6.80
C GLU A 75 6.30 13.56 -5.88
N GLU A 76 7.28 13.69 -4.99
CA GLU A 76 7.55 12.69 -3.93
C GLU A 76 6.36 12.59 -2.98
N VAL A 77 5.79 13.73 -2.58
CA VAL A 77 4.61 13.77 -1.70
C VAL A 77 3.39 13.15 -2.40
N TYR A 78 3.17 13.46 -3.68
CA TYR A 78 2.07 12.86 -4.45
C TYR A 78 2.24 11.35 -4.63
N SER A 79 3.47 10.86 -4.81
CA SER A 79 3.78 9.43 -4.85
C SER A 79 3.47 8.75 -3.51
N GLU A 80 3.86 9.37 -2.39
CA GLU A 80 3.55 8.88 -1.04
C GLU A 80 2.03 8.82 -0.77
N GLU A 81 1.24 9.77 -1.29
CA GLU A 81 -0.23 9.71 -1.21
C GLU A 81 -0.78 8.48 -1.92
N GLU A 82 -0.34 8.24 -3.16
CA GLU A 82 -0.86 7.18 -4.01
C GLU A 82 -0.57 5.80 -3.39
N GLU A 83 0.65 5.63 -2.87
CA GLU A 83 1.05 4.41 -2.16
C GLU A 83 0.27 4.20 -0.86
N GLN A 84 -0.02 5.28 -0.11
CA GLN A 84 -0.82 5.18 1.10
C GLN A 84 -2.28 4.80 0.80
N GLU A 85 -2.90 5.41 -0.21
CA GLU A 85 -4.26 5.05 -0.60
C GLU A 85 -4.34 3.61 -1.11
N ARG A 86 -3.31 3.17 -1.85
CA ARG A 86 -3.20 1.78 -2.28
C ARG A 86 -3.16 0.84 -1.08
N ARG A 87 -2.31 1.14 -0.08
CA ARG A 87 -2.22 0.39 1.16
C ARG A 87 -3.54 0.34 1.92
N GLU A 88 -4.23 1.47 2.08
CA GLU A 88 -5.53 1.54 2.78
C GLU A 88 -6.61 0.73 2.05
N MET A 89 -6.62 0.78 0.70
CA MET A 89 -7.54 -0.03 -0.10
C MET A 89 -7.30 -1.53 0.14
N LEU A 90 -6.05 -1.95 0.17
CA LEU A 90 -5.69 -3.35 0.36
C LEU A 90 -5.98 -3.83 1.76
N GLU A 91 -5.70 -3.00 2.78
CA GLU A 91 -6.06 -3.30 4.16
C GLU A 91 -7.58 -3.45 4.32
N ASN A 92 -8.37 -2.59 3.66
CA ASN A 92 -9.82 -2.70 3.65
C ASN A 92 -10.30 -3.99 2.96
N VAL A 93 -9.74 -4.33 1.79
CA VAL A 93 -10.06 -5.58 1.08
C VAL A 93 -9.68 -6.79 1.94
N ALA A 94 -8.49 -6.81 2.53
CA ALA A 94 -8.04 -7.87 3.43
C ALA A 94 -8.97 -8.01 4.64
N GLY A 95 -9.40 -6.89 5.23
CA GLY A 95 -10.36 -6.84 6.32
C GLY A 95 -11.72 -7.45 5.94
N GLN A 96 -12.22 -7.15 4.74
CA GLN A 96 -13.50 -7.71 4.23
C GLN A 96 -13.41 -9.21 3.93
N LEU A 97 -12.27 -9.67 3.40
CA LEU A 97 -12.01 -11.09 3.15
C LEU A 97 -11.70 -11.87 4.43
N GLY A 98 -11.60 -11.21 5.59
CA GLY A 98 -11.21 -11.83 6.84
C GLY A 98 -9.75 -12.31 6.85
N LEU A 99 -8.95 -11.85 5.89
CA LEU A 99 -7.51 -12.09 5.83
C LEU A 99 -6.86 -11.27 6.95
N LYS A 100 -6.70 -11.88 8.12
CA LYS A 100 -6.01 -11.28 9.25
C LYS A 100 -4.71 -12.03 9.49
N HIS A 101 -3.62 -11.28 9.47
CA HIS A 101 -2.46 -11.69 10.25
C HIS A 101 -2.90 -11.90 11.71
N PRO A 102 -2.43 -12.96 12.38
CA PRO A 102 -1.36 -13.87 11.96
C PRO A 102 -1.80 -15.05 11.06
N ILE A 103 -0.95 -15.40 10.09
CA ILE A 103 -1.00 -16.68 9.36
C ILE A 103 -0.47 -17.76 10.29
N CYS A 104 -1.32 -18.74 10.61
CA CYS A 104 -1.00 -19.79 11.57
C CYS A 104 -1.10 -21.19 10.95
N TYR A 105 -0.17 -22.07 11.34
CA TYR A 105 -0.25 -23.50 11.13
C TYR A 105 -0.11 -24.20 12.49
N ASP A 106 -1.13 -24.97 12.89
CA ASP A 106 -1.22 -25.55 14.23
C ASP A 106 -0.97 -24.47 15.32
N SER A 107 -0.02 -24.68 16.24
CA SER A 107 0.37 -23.70 17.26
C SER A 107 1.38 -22.65 16.79
N TYR A 108 1.80 -22.67 15.52
CA TYR A 108 2.85 -21.79 15.00
C TYR A 108 2.27 -20.58 14.28
N CYS A 109 2.66 -19.38 14.72
CA CYS A 109 2.46 -18.15 13.95
C CYS A 109 3.61 -18.00 12.93
N LEU A 110 3.33 -18.21 11.64
CA LEU A 110 4.33 -18.13 10.58
C LEU A 110 4.93 -16.73 10.45
N CYS A 111 4.15 -15.72 10.82
CA CYS A 111 4.56 -14.31 10.77
C CYS A 111 5.61 -14.00 11.82
N ASP A 112 5.45 -14.59 13.01
CA ASP A 112 6.43 -14.48 14.09
C ASP A 112 7.68 -15.28 13.75
N LEU A 113 7.51 -16.49 13.19
CA LEU A 113 8.63 -17.31 12.73
C LEU A 113 9.44 -16.66 11.61
N SER A 114 8.79 -15.95 10.68
CA SER A 114 9.46 -15.20 9.61
C SER A 114 10.21 -14.00 10.18
N ARG A 115 9.56 -13.17 11.00
CA ARG A 115 10.16 -11.99 11.63
C ARG A 115 11.37 -12.34 12.51
N ASP A 116 11.27 -13.44 13.26
CA ASP A 116 12.32 -13.90 14.15
C ASP A 116 13.40 -14.73 13.43
N LYS A 117 13.29 -14.92 12.10
CA LYS A 117 14.17 -15.80 11.30
C LYS A 117 14.25 -17.22 11.85
N LYS A 118 13.13 -17.75 12.37
CA LYS A 118 13.03 -19.10 12.96
C LYS A 118 12.42 -20.13 12.02
N LEU A 119 11.98 -19.76 10.81
CA LEU A 119 11.53 -20.73 9.81
C LEU A 119 12.62 -21.77 9.48
N GLU A 120 13.88 -21.34 9.43
CA GLU A 120 15.05 -22.22 9.24
C GLU A 120 15.30 -23.17 10.42
N THR A 121 14.62 -23.02 11.55
CA THR A 121 14.74 -23.94 12.68
C THR A 121 13.79 -25.12 12.55
N LEU A 122 12.74 -25.00 11.72
CA LEU A 122 11.76 -26.06 11.51
C LEU A 122 12.34 -27.23 10.70
N SER A 123 11.80 -28.42 10.88
CA SER A 123 12.22 -29.58 10.09
C SER A 123 11.68 -29.48 8.65
N VAL A 124 12.36 -30.13 7.70
CA VAL A 124 11.90 -30.26 6.30
C VAL A 124 10.49 -30.84 6.23
N VAL A 125 10.16 -31.78 7.12
CA VAL A 125 8.85 -32.41 7.20
C VAL A 125 7.79 -31.37 7.59
N MET A 126 8.04 -30.61 8.65
CA MET A 126 7.13 -29.55 9.11
C MET A 126 6.90 -28.47 8.03
N LEU A 127 7.97 -28.06 7.32
CA LEU A 127 7.85 -27.10 6.23
C LEU A 127 6.97 -27.64 5.09
N LYS A 128 7.14 -28.91 4.70
CA LYS A 128 6.28 -29.56 3.70
C LYS A 128 4.82 -29.67 4.15
N ASP A 129 4.59 -29.97 5.43
CA ASP A 129 3.24 -30.05 5.99
C ASP A 129 2.56 -28.67 6.01
N MET A 130 3.30 -27.62 6.37
CA MET A 130 2.84 -26.23 6.29
C MET A 130 2.48 -25.86 4.84
N LEU A 131 3.40 -26.08 3.89
CA LEU A 131 3.15 -25.79 2.47
C LEU A 131 1.93 -26.54 1.94
N LYS A 132 1.78 -27.82 2.31
CA LYS A 132 0.60 -28.62 1.96
C LYS A 132 -0.69 -28.05 2.54
N PHE A 133 -0.69 -27.58 3.79
CA PHE A 133 -1.85 -26.99 4.45
C PHE A 133 -2.33 -25.71 3.77
N PHE A 134 -1.39 -24.88 3.30
CA PHE A 134 -1.69 -23.67 2.53
C PHE A 134 -1.85 -23.91 1.03
N GLU A 135 -1.87 -25.18 0.60
CA GLU A 135 -2.00 -25.57 -0.81
C GLU A 135 -0.90 -24.99 -1.73
N ILE A 136 0.30 -24.78 -1.16
CA ILE A 136 1.48 -24.31 -1.88
C ILE A 136 2.24 -25.52 -2.46
N PRO A 137 2.45 -25.59 -3.78
CA PRO A 137 3.13 -26.70 -4.41
C PRO A 137 4.62 -26.73 -4.02
N TYR A 138 5.17 -27.94 -3.84
CA TYR A 138 6.59 -28.17 -3.61
C TYR A 138 7.05 -29.48 -4.26
N GLY A 139 8.33 -29.54 -4.63
CA GLY A 139 8.98 -30.72 -5.16
C GLY A 139 9.25 -31.76 -4.06
N SER A 140 9.03 -33.03 -4.38
CA SER A 140 9.29 -34.13 -3.44
C SER A 140 10.76 -34.17 -2.99
N ARG A 141 11.68 -33.71 -3.85
CA ARG A 141 13.14 -33.63 -3.63
C ARG A 141 13.62 -32.28 -3.08
N ASP A 142 12.72 -31.34 -2.84
CA ASP A 142 13.08 -30.03 -2.31
C ASP A 142 13.73 -30.19 -0.94
N ARG A 143 14.89 -29.54 -0.79
CA ARG A 143 15.64 -29.52 0.45
C ARG A 143 15.15 -28.35 1.28
N LYS A 144 15.60 -28.31 2.54
CA LYS A 144 15.18 -27.29 3.51
C LYS A 144 15.25 -25.86 2.95
N LYS A 145 16.37 -25.48 2.35
CA LYS A 145 16.59 -24.18 1.68
C LYS A 145 15.70 -23.90 0.46
N ASP A 146 15.11 -24.93 -0.13
CA ASP A 146 14.23 -24.85 -1.29
C ASP A 146 12.75 -24.74 -0.83
N LEU A 147 12.45 -25.13 0.43
CA LEU A 147 11.14 -25.07 1.10
C LEU A 147 11.03 -23.87 2.04
N GLU A 148 12.16 -23.40 2.55
CA GLU A 148 12.37 -22.07 3.09
C GLU A 148 12.24 -21.08 1.92
N LEU A 149 11.05 -20.94 1.34
CA LEU A 149 10.79 -19.88 0.39
C LEU A 149 9.58 -19.04 0.83
N PRO A 150 9.70 -17.72 0.72
CA PRO A 150 10.71 -17.06 -0.10
C PRO A 150 11.94 -16.48 0.65
N ARG A 151 13.09 -16.37 -0.04
CA ARG A 151 14.29 -15.64 0.44
C ARG A 151 13.88 -14.21 0.81
N GLU A 152 14.67 -13.50 1.63
CA GLU A 152 14.35 -12.10 2.00
C GLU A 152 13.96 -11.22 0.79
N GLU A 153 14.48 -11.50 -0.42
CA GLU A 153 14.08 -10.85 -1.68
C GLU A 153 12.63 -11.15 -2.12
N GLU A 154 12.19 -12.40 -2.09
CA GLU A 154 10.82 -12.79 -2.46
C GLU A 154 9.82 -12.60 -1.27
N LEU A 155 10.28 -12.49 -0.01
CA LEU A 155 9.47 -12.01 1.12
C LEU A 155 9.27 -10.49 1.07
N THR A 156 10.23 -9.78 0.48
CA THR A 156 10.05 -8.37 0.12
C THR A 156 9.05 -8.28 -1.03
N GLU A 157 9.08 -9.21 -1.99
CA GLU A 157 7.97 -9.35 -2.94
C GLU A 157 6.66 -9.77 -2.26
N MET A 158 6.61 -10.63 -1.23
CA MET A 158 5.37 -10.82 -0.44
C MET A 158 4.95 -9.57 0.32
N LYS A 159 5.87 -8.68 0.75
CA LYS A 159 5.52 -7.34 1.25
C LYS A 159 5.00 -6.41 0.13
N HIS A 160 5.45 -6.60 -1.10
CA HIS A 160 4.93 -5.91 -2.30
C HIS A 160 3.69 -6.59 -2.91
N TYR A 161 3.40 -7.85 -2.58
CA TYR A 161 2.30 -8.68 -3.11
C TYR A 161 1.12 -8.72 -2.13
N THR A 162 1.39 -8.59 -0.83
CA THR A 162 0.39 -8.11 0.14
C THR A 162 -0.02 -6.66 -0.14
N ASP A 163 0.77 -5.97 -0.95
CA ASP A 163 0.44 -4.69 -1.55
C ASP A 163 -0.40 -4.85 -2.86
N GLY A 164 -0.91 -6.03 -3.20
CA GLY A 164 -1.63 -6.18 -4.48
C GLY A 164 -2.41 -7.47 -4.63
N SER A 165 -3.57 -7.54 -3.98
CA SER A 165 -4.76 -8.36 -4.30
C SER A 165 -4.58 -9.82 -4.74
N VAL A 166 -5.22 -10.72 -3.97
CA VAL A 166 -5.86 -11.99 -4.41
C VAL A 166 -4.93 -13.06 -5.03
N ILE A 167 -5.03 -14.24 -4.45
CA ILE A 167 -4.54 -15.53 -4.95
C ILE A 167 -4.93 -15.70 -6.42
N LEU A 168 -3.97 -15.51 -7.32
CA LEU A 168 -4.02 -16.00 -8.69
C LEU A 168 -2.82 -16.92 -8.89
N VAL A 169 -3.14 -18.21 -8.80
CA VAL A 169 -2.33 -19.30 -9.29
C VAL A 169 -2.16 -19.08 -10.80
N VAL A 170 -0.98 -18.62 -11.23
CA VAL A 170 -0.53 -18.79 -12.62
C VAL A 170 0.57 -19.83 -12.59
N VAL A 171 0.13 -21.08 -12.69
CA VAL A 171 0.95 -22.15 -13.23
C VAL A 171 0.97 -21.93 -14.74
N GLU A 172 2.03 -21.35 -15.28
CA GLU A 172 2.44 -21.63 -16.66
C GLU A 172 3.96 -21.77 -16.71
N TRP A 173 4.37 -23.03 -16.56
CA TRP A 173 5.50 -23.57 -17.29
C TRP A 173 5.18 -23.48 -18.78
N GLU A 174 6.06 -22.93 -19.62
CA GLU A 174 6.49 -23.58 -20.88
C GLU A 174 7.78 -22.93 -21.43
N PHE A 175 8.82 -23.79 -21.48
CA PHE A 175 9.80 -23.99 -22.54
C PHE A 175 10.88 -22.95 -22.93
N VAL A 176 12.11 -23.48 -22.80
CA VAL A 176 13.44 -23.17 -23.38
C VAL A 176 14.28 -22.10 -22.69
#